data_AF-A0A1V5YJB9-F1
#
_entry.id   AF-A0A1V5YJB9-F1
#
_cell.length_a   1.000
_cell.length_b   1.000
_cell.length_c   1.000
_cell.angle_alpha   90.00
_cell.angle_beta   90.00
_cell.angle_gamma   90.00
#
_symmetry.space_group_name_H-M   'P 1'
#
loop_
_entity.id
_entity.type
_entity.pdbx_description
1 polymer ?
#
loop_
_entity_poly.entity_id
_entity_poly.type
_entity_poly.pdbx_seq_one_letter_code
_entity_poly.pdbx_strand_id
1 'polypeptide(L)'
;MAENGVAVAFDMVLEEIQAAIEALAKKVAAAGSAGDFRAASELAAKGKQVAAFRDKVLALKNEWEQAPASASAPRRRSRRKKLGRASRSGLKTPQEAFEKPVLRAVHELGGSARVAQVLDRVGQIMGPLLTEHDRGSVPSSPRTVRWRNAAQWARLKLVQRGLLAADSPTGVWQLTEAGKQAALLAESEARAAAAGDPPSPELAVAREQAGLWQAGGGLTLYRDYTRREVRDILAPKAPFTPYTGTWGYHGIVKVPERDGDFAFFVTFGQEQADHKFREWVTEDGVLHWESQPGQGLEDKWVQQFICHDERRNHIYLFLRTDKTGEYTYLGQLKYLSHDPSRERPVCFRWRILDWHITRETLERMGLKLRPAELAHN
;
A
#
# COMPACT_ATOMS: atom_id res chain seq x y z
N MET A 1 16.45 -8.97 14.55
CA MET A 1 15.76 -9.39 13.28
C MET A 1 14.47 -10.21 13.51
N ALA A 2 14.18 -10.71 14.72
CA ALA A 2 12.84 -11.24 15.05
C ALA A 2 11.88 -10.15 15.55
N GLU A 3 12.39 -8.96 15.92
CA GLU A 3 11.64 -7.94 16.66
C GLU A 3 10.55 -7.21 15.86
N ASN A 4 10.72 -7.04 14.53
CA ASN A 4 9.79 -6.25 13.69
C ASN A 4 8.62 -7.04 13.07
N GLY A 5 8.64 -8.37 13.12
CA GLY A 5 7.47 -9.18 12.75
C GLY A 5 6.41 -9.16 13.85
N VAL A 6 6.86 -9.03 15.10
CA VAL A 6 6.00 -9.03 16.29
C VAL A 6 5.21 -7.73 16.39
N ALA A 7 5.81 -6.56 16.12
CA ALA A 7 5.09 -5.28 16.10
C ALA A 7 3.95 -5.26 15.07
N VAL A 8 4.19 -5.77 13.86
CA VAL A 8 3.15 -5.89 12.82
C VAL A 8 2.06 -6.89 13.19
N ALA A 9 2.43 -8.00 13.84
CA ALA A 9 1.45 -8.94 14.36
C ALA A 9 0.58 -8.30 15.47
N PHE A 10 1.16 -7.44 16.32
CA PHE A 10 0.40 -6.64 17.28
C PHE A 10 -0.58 -5.67 16.59
N ASP A 11 -0.16 -4.96 15.54
CA ASP A 11 -1.04 -4.08 14.77
C ASP A 11 -2.24 -4.84 14.17
N MET A 12 -1.98 -5.98 13.54
CA MET A 12 -3.05 -6.83 12.97
C MET A 12 -4.00 -7.34 14.05
N VAL A 13 -3.50 -7.77 15.21
CA VAL A 13 -4.35 -8.23 16.32
C VAL A 13 -5.16 -7.07 16.89
N LEU A 14 -4.57 -5.86 17.00
CA LEU A 14 -5.28 -4.68 17.47
C LEU A 14 -6.39 -4.25 16.52
N GLU A 15 -6.17 -4.35 15.20
CA GLU A 15 -7.19 -4.11 14.18
C GLU A 15 -8.37 -5.10 14.30
N GLU A 16 -8.09 -6.40 14.45
CA GLU A 16 -9.14 -7.42 14.62
C GLU A 16 -9.93 -7.25 15.93
N ILE A 17 -9.26 -6.92 17.03
CA ILE A 17 -9.93 -6.64 18.30
C ILE A 17 -10.82 -5.39 18.17
N GLN A 18 -10.34 -4.35 17.48
CA GLN A 18 -11.11 -3.14 17.24
C GLN A 18 -12.36 -3.41 16.38
N ALA A 19 -12.23 -4.24 15.33
CA ALA A 19 -13.38 -4.69 14.53
C ALA A 19 -14.41 -5.47 15.37
N ALA A 20 -13.95 -6.31 16.31
CA ALA A 20 -14.83 -7.04 17.22
C ALA A 20 -15.60 -6.10 18.18
N ILE A 21 -14.95 -5.05 18.68
CA ILE A 21 -15.60 -4.01 19.52
C ILE A 21 -16.68 -3.29 18.73
N GLU A 22 -16.40 -2.91 17.49
CA GLU A 22 -17.37 -2.24 16.62
C GLU A 22 -18.56 -3.13 16.28
N ALA A 23 -18.32 -4.42 16.03
CA ALA A 23 -19.39 -5.40 15.82
C ALA A 23 -20.27 -5.54 17.07
N LEU A 24 -19.69 -5.53 18.27
CA LEU A 24 -20.44 -5.53 19.53
C LEU A 24 -21.23 -4.24 19.71
N ALA A 25 -20.65 -3.08 19.43
CA ALA A 25 -21.33 -1.79 19.52
C ALA A 25 -22.56 -1.71 18.59
N LYS A 26 -22.45 -2.23 17.36
CA LYS A 26 -23.59 -2.35 16.44
C LYS A 26 -24.69 -3.25 17.00
N LYS A 27 -24.33 -4.36 17.64
CA LYS A 27 -25.30 -5.27 18.29
C LYS A 27 -25.96 -4.64 19.51
N VAL A 28 -25.21 -3.87 20.32
CA VAL A 28 -25.77 -3.09 21.44
C VAL A 28 -26.79 -2.09 20.95
N ALA A 29 -26.45 -1.31 19.90
CA ALA A 29 -27.37 -0.35 19.30
C ALA A 29 -28.64 -1.03 18.77
N ALA A 30 -28.50 -2.14 18.03
CA ALA A 30 -29.63 -2.89 17.51
C ALA A 30 -30.55 -3.45 18.62
N ALA A 31 -29.98 -4.03 19.68
CA ALA A 31 -30.74 -4.54 20.82
C ALA A 31 -31.47 -3.41 21.57
N GLY A 32 -30.80 -2.26 21.75
CA GLY A 32 -31.42 -1.07 22.34
C GLY A 32 -32.59 -0.54 21.51
N SER A 33 -32.44 -0.46 20.19
CA SER A 33 -33.51 -0.06 19.28
C SER A 33 -34.69 -1.04 19.27
N ALA A 34 -34.45 -2.33 19.55
CA ALA A 34 -35.48 -3.35 19.68
C ALA A 34 -36.16 -3.38 21.06
N GLY A 35 -35.74 -2.52 22.00
CA GLY A 35 -36.26 -2.50 23.37
C GLY A 35 -35.75 -3.64 24.27
N ASP A 36 -34.82 -4.48 23.80
CA ASP A 36 -34.18 -5.51 24.61
C ASP A 36 -32.97 -4.93 25.35
N PHE A 37 -33.27 -4.13 26.37
CA PHE A 37 -32.27 -3.45 27.18
C PHE A 37 -31.38 -4.43 27.97
N ARG A 38 -31.88 -5.63 28.27
CA ARG A 38 -31.09 -6.66 28.95
C ARG A 38 -30.00 -7.19 28.01
N ALA A 39 -30.36 -7.60 26.80
CA ALA A 39 -29.38 -8.05 25.81
C ALA A 39 -28.40 -6.93 25.45
N ALA A 40 -28.89 -5.69 25.32
CA ALA A 40 -28.03 -4.53 25.08
C ALA A 40 -26.99 -4.33 26.20
N SER A 41 -27.40 -4.46 27.47
CA SER A 41 -26.50 -4.36 28.62
C SER A 41 -25.47 -5.49 28.65
N GLU A 42 -25.88 -6.74 28.39
CA GLU A 42 -24.99 -7.90 28.34
C GLU A 42 -23.94 -7.77 27.21
N LEU A 43 -24.36 -7.31 26.04
CA LEU A 43 -23.47 -7.04 24.90
C LEU A 43 -22.52 -5.87 25.19
N ALA A 44 -22.99 -4.82 25.87
CA ALA A 44 -22.16 -3.69 26.27
C ALA A 44 -21.10 -4.10 27.31
N ALA A 45 -21.46 -4.98 28.26
CA ALA A 45 -20.51 -5.56 29.21
C ALA A 45 -19.42 -6.37 28.50
N LYS A 46 -19.78 -7.18 27.50
CA LYS A 46 -18.81 -7.89 26.64
C LYS A 46 -17.93 -6.90 25.86
N GLY A 47 -18.51 -5.85 25.28
CA GLY A 47 -17.76 -4.80 24.59
C GLY A 47 -16.71 -4.14 25.48
N LYS A 48 -17.06 -3.84 26.74
CA LYS A 48 -16.12 -3.31 27.74
C LYS A 48 -14.99 -4.30 28.05
N GLN A 49 -15.29 -5.60 28.17
CA GLN A 49 -14.26 -6.63 28.39
C GLN A 49 -13.28 -6.72 27.21
N VAL A 50 -13.79 -6.67 25.97
CA VAL A 50 -12.96 -6.71 24.76
C VAL A 50 -12.13 -5.42 24.60
N ALA A 51 -12.68 -4.25 24.94
CA ALA A 51 -11.94 -3.00 24.97
C ALA A 51 -10.81 -3.01 26.02
N ALA A 52 -11.08 -3.51 27.22
CA ALA A 52 -10.04 -3.68 28.24
C ALA A 52 -8.94 -4.67 27.79
N PHE A 53 -9.29 -5.68 27.00
CA PHE A 53 -8.31 -6.58 26.40
C PHE A 53 -7.48 -5.90 25.31
N ARG A 54 -8.11 -5.10 24.43
CA ARG A 54 -7.41 -4.26 23.45
C ARG A 54 -6.36 -3.39 24.11
N ASP A 55 -6.73 -2.72 25.20
CA ASP A 55 -5.82 -1.80 25.91
C ASP A 55 -4.61 -2.56 26.52
N LYS A 56 -4.80 -3.80 26.98
CA LYS A 56 -3.70 -4.69 27.39
C LYS A 56 -2.80 -5.08 26.23
N VAL A 57 -3.37 -5.39 25.06
CA VAL A 57 -2.60 -5.72 23.85
C VAL A 57 -1.82 -4.50 23.36
N LEU A 58 -2.41 -3.30 23.43
CA LEU A 58 -1.74 -2.05 23.08
C LEU A 58 -0.60 -1.73 24.07
N ALA A 59 -0.83 -1.96 25.36
CA ALA A 59 0.21 -1.83 26.37
C ALA A 59 1.37 -2.81 26.12
N LEU A 60 1.08 -4.07 25.77
CA LEU A 60 2.11 -5.06 25.40
C LEU A 60 2.85 -4.68 24.11
N LYS A 61 2.15 -4.11 23.13
CA LYS A 61 2.78 -3.56 21.93
C LYS A 61 3.75 -2.45 22.29
N ASN A 62 3.30 -1.49 23.09
CA ASN A 62 4.14 -0.37 23.51
C ASN A 62 5.32 -0.83 24.38
N GLU A 63 5.11 -1.80 25.27
CA GLU A 63 6.17 -2.44 26.06
C GLU A 63 7.19 -3.14 25.15
N TRP A 64 6.72 -3.85 24.12
CA TRP A 64 7.57 -4.49 23.13
C TRP A 64 8.38 -3.48 22.30
N GLU A 65 7.75 -2.37 21.90
CA GLU A 65 8.39 -1.30 21.12
C GLU A 65 9.37 -0.46 21.93
N GLN A 66 9.14 -0.34 23.24
CA GLN A 66 10.01 0.37 24.19
C GLN A 66 11.02 -0.53 24.88
N ALA A 67 10.89 -1.85 24.73
CA ALA A 67 11.86 -2.80 25.25
C ALA A 67 13.24 -2.45 24.68
N PRO A 68 14.24 -2.14 25.53
CA PRO A 68 15.57 -1.86 25.03
C PRO A 68 16.00 -3.09 24.23
N ALA A 69 16.38 -2.89 22.96
CA ALA A 69 17.05 -3.91 22.16
C ALA A 69 18.12 -4.50 23.08
N SER A 70 17.98 -5.78 23.44
CA SER A 70 18.80 -6.39 24.48
C SER A 70 20.25 -6.03 24.21
N ALA A 71 20.82 -5.18 25.06
CA ALA A 71 22.24 -4.93 25.08
C ALA A 71 22.89 -6.27 25.43
N SER A 72 23.28 -7.02 24.41
CA SER A 72 23.93 -8.30 24.62
C SER A 72 25.33 -8.02 25.18
N ALA A 73 25.46 -8.07 26.50
CA ALA A 73 26.76 -8.23 27.15
C ALA A 73 27.45 -9.50 26.62
N PRO A 74 28.79 -9.51 26.48
CA PRO A 74 29.51 -10.58 25.79
C PRO A 74 29.48 -11.85 26.64
N ARG A 75 28.62 -12.81 26.29
CA ARG A 75 28.65 -14.14 26.91
C ARG A 75 29.69 -15.04 26.23
N ARG A 76 30.62 -15.53 27.06
CA ARG A 76 31.75 -16.45 26.76
C ARG A 76 31.43 -17.48 25.68
N ARG A 77 32.32 -17.58 24.70
CA ARG A 77 32.43 -18.64 23.70
C ARG A 77 32.31 -20.03 24.36
N SER A 78 31.19 -20.73 24.12
CA SER A 78 31.20 -22.18 24.10
C SER A 78 31.23 -22.65 22.65
N ARG A 79 32.20 -23.52 22.37
CA ARG A 79 32.65 -23.94 21.05
C ARG A 79 31.66 -24.93 20.45
N ARG A 80 30.52 -24.47 19.92
CA ARG A 80 29.67 -25.28 19.03
C ARG A 80 29.96 -24.91 17.58
N LYS A 81 30.45 -25.91 16.83
CA LYS A 81 30.93 -25.83 15.44
C LYS A 81 30.00 -24.95 14.58
N LYS A 82 30.54 -23.83 14.08
CA LYS A 82 29.94 -23.01 13.04
C LYS A 82 29.94 -23.81 11.72
N LEU A 83 28.79 -24.32 11.30
CA LEU A 83 28.46 -24.33 9.88
C LEU A 83 27.73 -23.02 9.59
N GLY A 84 28.27 -22.25 8.64
CA GLY A 84 27.80 -20.91 8.33
C GLY A 84 26.33 -20.87 7.96
N ARG A 85 25.57 -20.01 8.64
CA ARG A 85 24.33 -19.44 8.10
C ARG A 85 24.62 -18.02 7.67
N ALA A 86 25.21 -17.92 6.49
CA ALA A 86 24.97 -16.79 5.61
C ALA A 86 23.70 -17.03 4.79
N SER A 87 23.12 -15.92 4.33
CA SER A 87 21.98 -15.71 3.41
C SER A 87 20.58 -15.98 3.97
N ARG A 88 19.49 -15.34 3.51
CA ARG A 88 18.79 -15.70 2.25
C ARG A 88 17.76 -14.68 1.69
N SER A 89 17.81 -13.37 1.98
CA SER A 89 16.77 -12.42 1.50
C SER A 89 16.66 -12.33 -0.04
N GLY A 90 17.75 -12.55 -0.77
CA GLY A 90 17.75 -12.62 -2.24
C GLY A 90 17.46 -14.00 -2.85
N LEU A 91 16.99 -14.97 -2.05
CA LEU A 91 16.84 -16.36 -2.51
C LEU A 91 15.37 -16.76 -2.76
N LYS A 92 14.39 -15.86 -2.78
CA LYS A 92 12.98 -16.22 -3.04
C LYS A 92 12.36 -15.25 -4.05
N THR A 93 11.65 -15.77 -5.04
CA THR A 93 10.83 -14.94 -5.94
C THR A 93 9.72 -14.24 -5.15
N PRO A 94 9.55 -12.90 -5.28
CA PRO A 94 8.47 -12.16 -4.63
C PRO A 94 7.09 -12.73 -5.00
N GLN A 95 6.13 -12.67 -4.09
CA GLN A 95 4.82 -13.30 -4.30
C GLN A 95 4.02 -12.60 -5.41
N GLU A 96 4.16 -11.29 -5.53
CA GLU A 96 3.51 -10.43 -6.52
C GLU A 96 3.92 -10.81 -7.94
N ALA A 97 5.15 -11.35 -8.12
CA ALA A 97 5.65 -11.81 -9.40
C ALA A 97 4.82 -12.98 -9.98
N PHE A 98 4.02 -13.67 -9.17
CA PHE A 98 3.17 -14.78 -9.61
C PHE A 98 1.80 -14.33 -10.15
N GLU A 99 1.37 -13.09 -9.91
CA GLU A 99 0.02 -12.63 -10.28
C GLU A 99 -0.22 -12.58 -11.79
N LYS A 100 0.65 -11.89 -12.55
CA LYS A 100 0.58 -11.85 -14.03
C LYS A 100 0.71 -13.26 -14.65
N PRO A 101 1.67 -14.12 -14.24
CA PRO A 101 1.75 -15.50 -14.69
C PRO A 101 0.50 -16.34 -14.43
N VAL A 102 -0.17 -16.16 -13.29
CA VAL A 102 -1.42 -16.87 -12.98
C VAL A 102 -2.54 -16.43 -13.93
N LEU A 103 -2.72 -15.13 -14.13
CA LEU A 103 -3.73 -14.61 -15.08
C LEU A 103 -3.49 -15.14 -16.51
N ARG A 104 -2.23 -15.04 -16.97
CA ARG A 104 -1.81 -15.55 -18.27
C ARG A 104 -2.05 -17.06 -18.40
N ALA A 105 -1.67 -17.85 -17.40
CA ALA A 105 -1.84 -19.30 -17.43
C ALA A 105 -3.32 -19.69 -17.54
N VAL A 106 -4.21 -19.05 -16.78
CA VAL A 106 -5.66 -19.34 -16.88
C VAL A 106 -6.20 -18.87 -18.24
N HIS A 107 -5.73 -17.73 -18.76
CA HIS A 107 -6.14 -17.22 -20.07
C HIS A 107 -5.75 -18.16 -21.21
N GLU A 108 -4.48 -18.57 -21.27
CA GLU A 108 -3.95 -19.51 -22.27
C GLU A 108 -4.64 -20.89 -22.20
N LEU A 109 -5.17 -21.26 -21.03
CA LEU A 109 -5.96 -22.49 -20.84
C LEU A 109 -7.47 -22.30 -21.13
N GLY A 110 -7.86 -21.21 -21.81
CA GLY A 110 -9.25 -20.97 -22.22
C GLY A 110 -10.10 -20.20 -21.21
N GLY A 111 -9.48 -19.55 -20.23
CA GLY A 111 -10.15 -18.70 -19.24
C GLY A 111 -10.79 -19.44 -18.06
N SER A 112 -10.82 -20.77 -18.07
CA SER A 112 -11.24 -21.61 -16.94
C SER A 112 -10.55 -22.97 -17.01
N ALA A 113 -9.83 -23.36 -15.96
CA ALA A 113 -9.03 -24.60 -15.97
C ALA A 113 -8.81 -25.19 -14.58
N ARG A 114 -8.45 -26.49 -14.53
CA ARG A 114 -8.16 -27.16 -13.26
C ARG A 114 -6.89 -26.60 -12.61
N VAL A 115 -6.90 -26.48 -11.28
CA VAL A 115 -5.78 -25.89 -10.51
C VAL A 115 -4.44 -26.55 -10.83
N ALA A 116 -4.41 -27.88 -10.99
CA ALA A 116 -3.18 -28.58 -11.36
C ALA A 116 -2.60 -28.10 -12.70
N GLN A 117 -3.46 -27.98 -13.73
CA GLN A 117 -3.06 -27.52 -15.07
C GLN A 117 -2.59 -26.07 -15.05
N VAL A 118 -3.29 -25.20 -14.30
CA VAL A 118 -2.89 -23.81 -14.13
C VAL A 118 -1.54 -23.71 -13.44
N LEU A 119 -1.33 -24.44 -12.35
CA LEU A 119 -0.06 -24.42 -11.62
C LEU A 119 1.09 -24.93 -12.49
N ASP A 120 0.89 -26.01 -13.24
CA ASP A 120 1.92 -26.52 -14.15
C ASP A 120 2.28 -25.49 -15.23
N ARG A 121 1.28 -24.79 -15.78
CA ARG A 121 1.52 -23.70 -16.74
C ARG A 121 2.22 -22.50 -16.11
N VAL A 122 1.84 -22.10 -14.90
CA VAL A 122 2.56 -21.06 -14.13
C VAL A 122 4.00 -21.47 -13.91
N GLY A 123 4.28 -22.74 -13.61
CA GLY A 123 5.63 -23.25 -13.45
C GLY A 123 6.48 -23.15 -14.72
N GLN A 124 5.88 -23.36 -15.89
CA GLN A 124 6.54 -23.17 -17.18
C GLN A 124 6.85 -21.68 -17.44
N ILE A 125 5.87 -20.79 -17.21
CA ILE A 125 6.03 -19.34 -17.39
C ILE A 125 7.09 -18.78 -16.43
N MET A 126 7.04 -19.18 -15.17
CA MET A 126 7.93 -18.69 -14.13
C MET A 126 9.28 -19.41 -14.08
N GLY A 127 9.46 -20.50 -14.83
CA GLY A 127 10.67 -21.34 -14.77
C GLY A 127 11.99 -20.57 -14.76
N PRO A 128 12.22 -19.59 -15.66
CA PRO A 128 13.44 -18.78 -15.67
C PRO A 128 13.61 -17.85 -14.45
N LEU A 129 12.50 -17.50 -13.77
CA LEU A 129 12.45 -16.54 -12.66
C LEU A 129 12.47 -17.21 -11.28
N LEU A 130 12.13 -18.50 -11.20
CA LEU A 130 12.13 -19.23 -9.94
C LEU A 130 13.55 -19.46 -9.45
N THR A 131 13.79 -19.28 -8.16
CA THR A 131 15.06 -19.61 -7.51
C THR A 131 15.15 -21.10 -7.17
N GLU A 132 16.31 -21.57 -6.73
CA GLU A 132 16.46 -22.93 -6.18
C GLU A 132 15.60 -23.13 -4.91
N HIS A 133 15.46 -22.09 -4.09
CA HIS A 133 14.64 -22.14 -2.88
C HIS A 133 13.16 -22.35 -3.19
N ASP A 134 12.67 -21.70 -4.25
CA ASP A 134 11.27 -21.76 -4.66
C ASP A 134 10.88 -23.17 -5.15
N ARG A 135 11.84 -23.90 -5.72
CA ARG A 135 11.69 -25.29 -6.16
C ARG A 135 11.70 -26.31 -5.01
N GLY A 136 12.13 -25.90 -3.82
CA GLY A 136 12.15 -26.76 -2.64
C GLY A 136 10.77 -27.03 -2.03
N SER A 137 10.70 -28.05 -1.19
CA SER A 137 9.48 -28.38 -0.43
C SER A 137 9.26 -27.46 0.78
N VAL A 138 7.99 -27.32 1.17
CA VAL A 138 7.61 -26.64 2.42
C VAL A 138 7.93 -27.56 3.61
N PRO A 139 8.52 -27.08 4.72
CA PRO A 139 8.98 -27.95 5.82
C PRO A 139 7.83 -28.64 6.55
N SER A 140 6.66 -27.99 6.61
CA SER A 140 5.43 -28.51 7.22
C SER A 140 4.62 -29.42 6.30
N SER A 141 4.88 -29.39 4.98
CA SER A 141 4.23 -30.28 4.00
C SER A 141 5.24 -30.65 2.91
N PRO A 142 6.02 -31.72 3.10
CA PRO A 142 7.10 -32.10 2.18
C PRO A 142 6.66 -32.41 0.74
N ARG A 143 5.37 -32.70 0.53
CA ARG A 143 4.75 -32.93 -0.79
C ARG A 143 4.39 -31.64 -1.53
N THR A 144 4.39 -30.50 -0.84
CA THR A 144 4.03 -29.20 -1.40
C THR A 144 5.29 -28.43 -1.81
N VAL A 145 5.39 -28.09 -3.09
CA VAL A 145 6.47 -27.23 -3.61
C VAL A 145 6.16 -25.76 -3.27
N ARG A 146 7.17 -25.02 -2.80
CA ARG A 146 7.00 -23.64 -2.28
C ARG A 146 6.41 -22.68 -3.30
N TRP A 147 6.87 -22.68 -4.55
CA TRP A 147 6.33 -21.78 -5.58
C TRP A 147 4.88 -22.09 -5.95
N ARG A 148 4.46 -23.38 -5.90
CA ARG A 148 3.06 -23.76 -6.11
C ARG A 148 2.17 -23.17 -5.02
N ASN A 149 2.64 -23.20 -3.77
CA ASN A 149 1.95 -22.54 -2.66
C ASN A 149 1.87 -21.01 -2.87
N ALA A 150 2.96 -20.37 -3.29
CA ALA A 150 2.97 -18.93 -3.59
C ALA A 150 1.98 -18.54 -4.70
N ALA A 151 1.86 -19.35 -5.76
CA ALA A 151 0.89 -19.15 -6.82
C ALA A 151 -0.57 -19.28 -6.33
N GLN A 152 -0.85 -20.17 -5.37
CA GLN A 152 -2.17 -20.25 -4.74
C GLN A 152 -2.50 -19.01 -3.90
N TRP A 153 -1.50 -18.44 -3.21
CA TRP A 153 -1.68 -17.15 -2.52
C TRP A 153 -1.90 -15.98 -3.49
N ALA A 154 -1.24 -15.99 -4.66
CA ALA A 154 -1.53 -15.03 -5.72
C ALA A 154 -2.98 -15.14 -6.20
N ARG A 155 -3.52 -16.36 -6.35
CA ARG A 155 -4.95 -16.54 -6.68
C ARG A 155 -5.88 -15.90 -5.63
N LEU A 156 -5.59 -16.00 -4.35
CA LEU A 156 -6.41 -15.37 -3.32
C LEU A 156 -6.53 -13.85 -3.54
N LYS A 157 -5.40 -13.18 -3.81
CA LYS A 157 -5.37 -11.74 -4.13
C LYS A 157 -6.13 -11.42 -5.43
N LEU A 158 -5.96 -12.22 -6.47
CA LEU A 158 -6.65 -12.02 -7.75
C LEU A 158 -8.18 -12.20 -7.64
N VAL A 159 -8.65 -13.10 -6.77
CA VAL A 159 -10.07 -13.24 -6.46
C VAL A 159 -10.60 -12.01 -5.72
N GLN A 160 -9.86 -11.50 -4.72
CA GLN A 160 -10.24 -10.28 -3.99
C GLN A 160 -10.31 -9.06 -4.91
N ARG A 161 -9.43 -8.99 -5.93
CA ARG A 161 -9.43 -7.95 -6.96
C ARG A 161 -10.49 -8.16 -8.06
N GLY A 162 -11.30 -9.21 -7.97
CA GLY A 162 -12.33 -9.52 -8.96
C GLY A 162 -11.78 -9.94 -10.33
N LEU A 163 -10.52 -10.35 -10.43
CA LEU A 163 -9.88 -10.82 -11.66
C LEU A 163 -10.05 -12.34 -11.86
N LEU A 164 -10.14 -13.09 -10.77
CA LEU A 164 -10.58 -14.49 -10.77
C LEU A 164 -11.94 -14.61 -10.08
N ALA A 165 -12.80 -15.52 -10.57
CA ALA A 165 -14.12 -15.74 -10.02
C ALA A 165 -14.04 -16.40 -8.62
N ALA A 166 -14.70 -15.79 -7.64
CA ALA A 166 -14.75 -16.27 -6.25
C ALA A 166 -15.54 -17.58 -6.12
N ASP A 167 -16.54 -17.76 -6.97
CA ASP A 167 -17.50 -18.86 -7.05
C ASP A 167 -17.14 -19.90 -8.13
N SER A 168 -15.85 -19.99 -8.50
CA SER A 168 -15.37 -21.04 -9.42
C SER A 168 -15.66 -22.44 -8.84
N PRO A 169 -15.97 -23.45 -9.68
CA PRO A 169 -16.11 -24.83 -9.23
C PRO A 169 -14.90 -25.31 -8.43
N THR A 170 -15.12 -26.19 -7.45
CA THR A 170 -14.04 -26.70 -6.60
C THR A 170 -12.93 -27.33 -7.44
N GLY A 171 -11.68 -26.87 -7.25
CA GLY A 171 -10.52 -27.34 -8.01
C GLY A 171 -10.37 -26.73 -9.40
N VAL A 172 -11.15 -25.69 -9.73
CA VAL A 172 -11.06 -24.92 -10.97
C VAL A 172 -10.76 -23.45 -10.65
N TRP A 173 -9.92 -22.81 -11.45
CA TRP A 173 -9.73 -21.37 -11.44
C TRP A 173 -10.28 -20.79 -12.74
N GLN A 174 -11.09 -19.74 -12.62
CA GLN A 174 -11.74 -19.09 -13.75
C GLN A 174 -11.49 -17.58 -13.73
N LEU A 175 -11.22 -17.00 -14.88
CA LEU A 175 -11.12 -15.55 -15.05
C LEU A 175 -12.51 -14.92 -15.11
N THR A 176 -12.63 -13.73 -14.54
CA THR A 176 -13.72 -12.80 -14.86
C THR A 176 -13.41 -12.06 -16.17
N GLU A 177 -14.36 -11.28 -16.69
CA GLU A 177 -14.09 -10.42 -17.85
C GLU A 177 -12.95 -9.40 -17.57
N ALA A 178 -12.92 -8.83 -16.35
CA ALA A 178 -11.82 -7.97 -15.92
C ALA A 178 -10.48 -8.72 -15.89
N GLY A 179 -10.49 -9.98 -15.45
CA GLY A 179 -9.32 -10.86 -15.49
C GLY A 179 -8.82 -11.15 -16.90
N LYS A 180 -9.73 -11.37 -17.87
CA LYS A 180 -9.37 -11.57 -19.28
C LYS A 180 -8.71 -10.32 -19.88
N GLN A 181 -9.27 -9.14 -19.63
CA GLN A 181 -8.69 -7.86 -20.07
C GLN A 181 -7.30 -7.63 -19.46
N ALA A 182 -7.15 -7.91 -18.15
CA ALA A 182 -5.86 -7.79 -17.47
C ALA A 182 -4.81 -8.77 -18.02
N ALA A 183 -5.20 -9.98 -18.38
CA ALA A 183 -4.31 -10.97 -19.01
C ALA A 183 -3.83 -10.50 -20.39
N LEU A 184 -4.73 -10.02 -21.24
CA LEU A 184 -4.41 -9.48 -22.56
C LEU A 184 -3.49 -8.26 -22.48
N LEU A 185 -3.75 -7.34 -21.55
CA LEU A 185 -2.88 -6.19 -21.31
C LEU A 185 -1.48 -6.64 -20.88
N ALA A 186 -1.38 -7.56 -19.93
CA ALA A 186 -0.09 -8.09 -19.48
C ALA A 186 0.70 -8.80 -20.59
N GLU A 187 0.02 -9.49 -21.51
CA GLU A 187 0.65 -10.08 -22.70
C GLU A 187 1.15 -9.02 -23.68
N SER A 188 0.37 -7.96 -23.91
CA SER A 188 0.77 -6.84 -24.77
C SER A 188 1.99 -6.10 -24.21
N GLU A 189 2.03 -5.88 -22.88
CA GLU A 189 3.17 -5.28 -22.18
C GLU A 189 4.42 -6.15 -22.29
N ALA A 190 4.28 -7.46 -22.08
CA ALA A 190 5.39 -8.41 -22.20
C ALA A 190 5.93 -8.46 -23.64
N ARG A 191 5.04 -8.38 -24.64
CA ARG A 191 5.42 -8.32 -26.06
C ARG A 191 6.14 -7.02 -26.40
N ALA A 192 5.66 -5.88 -25.91
CA ALA A 192 6.32 -4.58 -26.10
C ALA A 192 7.69 -4.54 -25.41
N ALA A 193 7.80 -5.06 -24.18
CA ALA A 193 9.06 -5.15 -23.47
C ALA A 193 10.08 -6.08 -24.16
N ALA A 194 9.62 -7.18 -24.76
CA ALA A 194 10.46 -8.08 -25.55
C ALA A 194 10.88 -7.47 -26.90
N ALA A 195 10.11 -6.53 -27.45
CA ALA A 195 10.42 -5.80 -28.68
C ALA A 195 11.39 -4.61 -28.47
N GLY A 196 11.57 -4.15 -27.22
CA GLY A 196 12.53 -3.08 -26.89
C GLY A 196 12.04 -1.66 -27.18
N ASP A 197 10.77 -1.47 -27.54
CA ASP A 197 10.23 -0.16 -27.91
C ASP A 197 9.72 0.63 -26.68
N PRO A 198 10.14 1.91 -26.50
CA PRO A 198 9.46 2.82 -25.57
C PRO A 198 8.04 3.12 -26.09
N PRO A 199 7.04 3.35 -25.21
CA PRO A 199 5.68 3.63 -25.65
C PRO A 199 5.65 4.86 -26.55
N SER A 200 5.12 4.68 -27.77
CA SER A 200 5.17 5.70 -28.84
C SER A 200 4.35 6.96 -28.53
N PRO A 201 4.77 8.14 -29.02
CA PRO A 201 4.05 9.41 -28.87
C PRO A 201 2.60 9.39 -29.37
N GLU A 202 2.30 8.56 -30.39
CA GLU A 202 0.94 8.37 -30.90
C GLU A 202 -0.02 7.77 -29.88
N LEU A 203 0.47 6.95 -28.93
CA LEU A 203 -0.34 6.46 -27.81
C LEU A 203 -0.73 7.58 -26.86
N ALA A 204 0.10 8.63 -26.70
CA ALA A 204 -0.23 9.79 -25.88
C ALA A 204 -1.30 10.67 -26.54
N VAL A 205 -1.23 10.85 -27.86
CA VAL A 205 -2.22 11.63 -28.64
C VAL A 205 -3.56 10.90 -28.77
N ALA A 206 -3.54 9.57 -28.97
CA ALA A 206 -4.75 8.76 -28.96
C ALA A 206 -5.48 8.76 -27.61
N ARG A 207 -4.72 8.91 -26.50
CA ARG A 207 -5.27 9.07 -25.13
C ARG A 207 -5.98 10.41 -24.91
N GLU A 208 -5.51 11.47 -25.55
CA GLU A 208 -6.12 12.81 -25.48
C GLU A 208 -7.43 12.88 -26.26
N GLN A 209 -7.44 12.36 -27.50
CA GLN A 209 -8.61 12.44 -28.39
C GLN A 209 -9.76 11.51 -28.00
N ALA A 210 -9.49 10.44 -27.23
CA ALA A 210 -10.52 9.55 -26.69
C ALA A 210 -11.21 10.08 -25.42
N GLY A 211 -10.90 11.30 -24.94
CA GLY A 211 -11.49 11.84 -23.71
C GLY A 211 -11.09 11.08 -22.44
N LEU A 212 -9.95 10.37 -22.47
CA LEU A 212 -9.48 9.52 -21.36
C LEU A 212 -8.70 10.29 -20.27
N TRP A 213 -8.69 11.62 -20.30
CA TRP A 213 -8.23 12.46 -19.19
C TRP A 213 -9.29 12.53 -18.08
N GLN A 214 -9.49 11.38 -17.43
CA GLN A 214 -9.87 11.32 -16.03
C GLN A 214 -8.63 10.74 -15.34
N ALA A 215 -7.83 11.57 -14.68
CA ALA A 215 -6.69 11.06 -13.91
C ALA A 215 -7.23 9.97 -12.97
N GLY A 216 -6.69 8.75 -13.10
CA GLY A 216 -7.35 7.50 -12.72
C GLY A 216 -8.17 7.59 -11.44
N GLY A 217 -9.51 7.53 -11.59
CA GLY A 217 -10.47 7.50 -10.49
C GLY A 217 -11.55 8.58 -10.54
N GLY A 218 -11.37 9.70 -11.25
CA GLY A 218 -12.34 10.80 -11.22
C GLY A 218 -11.80 12.15 -10.74
N LEU A 219 -10.47 12.26 -10.60
CA LEU A 219 -9.80 13.45 -10.07
C LEU A 219 -9.45 14.43 -11.20
N THR A 220 -9.66 15.72 -10.95
CA THR A 220 -9.35 16.82 -11.86
C THR A 220 -8.18 17.61 -11.27
N LEU A 221 -7.11 17.80 -12.05
CA LEU A 221 -5.96 18.61 -11.64
C LEU A 221 -6.39 20.02 -11.20
N TYR A 222 -5.77 20.50 -10.13
CA TYR A 222 -5.97 21.82 -9.53
C TYR A 222 -7.36 22.10 -8.96
N ARG A 223 -8.26 21.11 -8.94
CA ARG A 223 -9.53 21.21 -8.23
C ARG A 223 -9.33 20.97 -6.73
N ASP A 224 -10.16 21.62 -5.93
CA ASP A 224 -10.23 21.42 -4.48
C ASP A 224 -11.16 20.26 -4.12
N TYR A 225 -10.77 19.51 -3.12
CA TYR A 225 -11.47 18.34 -2.61
C TYR A 225 -11.47 18.31 -1.08
N THR A 226 -12.60 17.93 -0.52
CA THR A 226 -12.68 17.46 0.86
C THR A 226 -12.10 16.04 0.99
N ARG A 227 -11.64 15.66 2.19
CA ARG A 227 -11.19 14.27 2.43
C ARG A 227 -12.27 13.23 2.14
N ARG A 228 -13.55 13.59 2.32
CA ARG A 228 -14.69 12.72 2.01
C ARG A 228 -14.80 12.49 0.51
N GLU A 229 -14.76 13.53 -0.31
CA GLU A 229 -14.80 13.39 -1.77
C GLU A 229 -13.61 12.58 -2.29
N VAL A 230 -12.40 12.82 -1.77
CA VAL A 230 -11.23 12.01 -2.12
C VAL A 230 -11.45 10.54 -1.75
N ARG A 231 -11.99 10.25 -0.56
CA ARG A 231 -12.37 8.89 -0.15
C ARG A 231 -13.41 8.31 -1.09
N ASP A 232 -14.46 9.04 -1.43
CA ASP A 232 -15.54 8.57 -2.31
C ASP A 232 -15.01 8.21 -3.70
N ILE A 233 -14.02 8.96 -4.19
CA ILE A 233 -13.37 8.76 -5.49
C ILE A 233 -12.37 7.60 -5.45
N LEU A 234 -11.45 7.59 -4.50
CA LEU A 234 -10.33 6.64 -4.46
C LEU A 234 -10.68 5.33 -3.75
N ALA A 235 -11.63 5.36 -2.82
CA ALA A 235 -11.96 4.26 -1.92
C ALA A 235 -13.45 4.26 -1.52
N PRO A 236 -14.40 4.18 -2.48
CA PRO A 236 -15.83 4.37 -2.23
C PRO A 236 -16.43 3.45 -1.15
N LYS A 237 -15.83 2.27 -0.96
CA LYS A 237 -16.26 1.28 0.04
C LYS A 237 -15.62 1.48 1.42
N ALA A 238 -14.58 2.30 1.55
CA ALA A 238 -13.90 2.52 2.82
C ALA A 238 -14.83 3.30 3.79
N PRO A 239 -14.80 3.04 5.10
CA PRO A 239 -15.54 3.85 6.06
C PRO A 239 -14.96 5.27 6.13
N PHE A 240 -15.82 6.25 6.42
CA PHE A 240 -15.41 7.63 6.65
C PHE A 240 -16.04 8.17 7.92
N THR A 241 -15.19 8.51 8.88
CA THR A 241 -15.57 9.20 10.11
C THR A 241 -14.88 10.57 10.10
N PRO A 242 -15.60 11.70 10.19
CA PRO A 242 -14.96 13.01 10.22
C PRO A 242 -13.96 13.13 11.38
N TYR A 243 -12.82 13.78 11.13
CA TYR A 243 -11.77 14.10 12.11
C TYR A 243 -11.12 12.90 12.83
N THR A 244 -11.46 11.67 12.45
CA THR A 244 -10.95 10.42 13.03
C THR A 244 -10.84 9.33 11.97
N GLY A 245 -10.19 8.20 12.28
CA GLY A 245 -9.99 7.11 11.32
C GLY A 245 -9.11 7.51 10.13
N THR A 246 -8.82 6.53 9.27
CA THR A 246 -7.78 6.64 8.23
C THR A 246 -8.00 7.84 7.30
N TRP A 247 -9.17 7.94 6.68
CA TRP A 247 -9.50 8.98 5.70
C TRP A 247 -9.87 10.33 6.33
N GLY A 248 -10.35 10.33 7.56
CA GLY A 248 -10.80 11.55 8.25
C GLY A 248 -9.69 12.32 8.96
N TYR A 249 -8.54 11.69 9.21
CA TYR A 249 -7.48 12.27 10.05
C TYR A 249 -6.06 12.15 9.48
N HIS A 250 -5.66 10.98 8.95
CA HIS A 250 -4.24 10.71 8.68
C HIS A 250 -3.74 11.42 7.41
N GLY A 251 -2.57 12.08 7.51
CA GLY A 251 -1.92 12.79 6.39
C GLY A 251 -1.43 11.88 5.25
N ILE A 252 -1.20 10.61 5.53
CA ILE A 252 -0.81 9.60 4.54
C ILE A 252 -1.83 8.47 4.64
N VAL A 253 -2.52 8.21 3.54
CA VAL A 253 -3.61 7.23 3.50
C VAL A 253 -3.33 6.22 2.39
N LYS A 254 -3.31 4.94 2.73
CA LYS A 254 -3.28 3.87 1.72
C LYS A 254 -4.61 3.83 0.98
N VAL A 255 -4.56 3.72 -0.35
CA VAL A 255 -5.75 3.48 -1.16
C VAL A 255 -6.09 1.98 -1.12
N PRO A 256 -7.23 1.56 -0.56
CA PRO A 256 -7.63 0.16 -0.51
C PRO A 256 -7.73 -0.44 -1.91
N GLU A 257 -7.51 -1.75 -2.01
CA GLU A 257 -7.61 -2.53 -3.27
C GLU A 257 -6.55 -2.16 -4.34
N ARG A 258 -5.67 -1.16 -4.06
CA ARG A 258 -4.54 -0.74 -4.91
C ARG A 258 -3.24 -0.74 -4.10
N ASP A 259 -2.63 -1.93 -4.00
CA ASP A 259 -1.41 -2.14 -3.21
C ASP A 259 -0.28 -1.20 -3.70
N GLY A 260 0.14 -0.27 -2.83
CA GLY A 260 1.20 0.69 -3.13
C GLY A 260 0.70 2.07 -3.57
N ASP A 261 -0.61 2.26 -3.74
CA ASP A 261 -1.19 3.58 -3.97
C ASP A 261 -1.44 4.31 -2.64
N PHE A 262 -1.17 5.61 -2.64
CA PHE A 262 -1.34 6.46 -1.47
C PHE A 262 -2.01 7.78 -1.84
N ALA A 263 -2.86 8.30 -0.94
CA ALA A 263 -3.25 9.70 -0.93
C ALA A 263 -2.43 10.44 0.13
N PHE A 264 -1.69 11.46 -0.31
CA PHE A 264 -0.92 12.35 0.54
C PHE A 264 -1.71 13.63 0.75
N PHE A 265 -2.21 13.82 1.98
CA PHE A 265 -2.84 15.05 2.44
C PHE A 265 -1.83 15.92 3.16
N VAL A 266 -1.21 16.83 2.42
CA VAL A 266 -0.13 17.70 2.91
C VAL A 266 -0.70 19.08 3.24
N THR A 267 -0.40 19.58 4.43
CA THR A 267 -0.73 20.95 4.83
C THR A 267 0.58 21.68 5.05
N PHE A 268 0.91 22.66 4.21
CA PHE A 268 2.13 23.44 4.40
C PHE A 268 2.02 24.36 5.61
N GLY A 269 3.18 24.70 6.18
CA GLY A 269 3.26 25.60 7.34
C GLY A 269 2.80 24.97 8.65
N GLN A 270 2.78 23.63 8.76
CA GLN A 270 2.56 22.98 10.05
C GLN A 270 3.80 23.07 10.95
N GLU A 271 3.52 23.14 12.25
CA GLU A 271 4.47 22.96 13.33
C GLU A 271 3.89 21.83 14.21
N GLN A 272 4.70 20.84 14.56
CA GLN A 272 4.31 19.78 15.49
C GLN A 272 5.30 19.75 16.65
N ALA A 273 4.79 19.98 17.86
CA ALA A 273 5.63 20.19 19.04
C ALA A 273 6.73 21.23 18.74
N ASP A 274 8.01 20.86 18.87
CA ASP A 274 9.15 21.73 18.60
C ASP A 274 9.69 21.62 17.16
N HIS A 275 9.08 20.79 16.29
CA HIS A 275 9.53 20.60 14.90
C HIS A 275 8.75 21.48 13.92
N LYS A 276 9.49 22.32 13.20
CA LYS A 276 8.97 23.11 12.08
C LYS A 276 9.33 22.44 10.77
N PHE A 277 8.32 21.93 10.07
CA PHE A 277 8.52 21.26 8.79
C PHE A 277 9.05 22.24 7.74
N ARG A 278 10.08 21.81 7.00
CA ARG A 278 10.67 22.58 5.90
C ARG A 278 10.09 22.09 4.58
N GLU A 279 8.86 22.46 4.28
CA GLU A 279 8.17 22.00 3.07
C GLU A 279 8.07 23.14 2.05
N TRP A 280 8.30 22.81 0.78
CA TRP A 280 8.17 23.76 -0.32
C TRP A 280 8.01 23.03 -1.65
N VAL A 281 7.56 23.75 -2.68
CA VAL A 281 7.53 23.28 -4.08
C VAL A 281 8.34 24.25 -4.93
N THR A 282 9.16 23.76 -5.86
CA THR A 282 9.87 24.61 -6.81
C THR A 282 8.99 25.06 -7.98
N GLU A 283 9.44 26.07 -8.72
CA GLU A 283 8.82 26.56 -9.96
C GLU A 283 8.60 25.45 -10.99
N ASP A 284 9.54 24.49 -11.09
CA ASP A 284 9.47 23.36 -12.01
C ASP A 284 8.70 22.14 -11.45
N GLY A 285 8.11 22.24 -10.25
CA GLY A 285 7.23 21.20 -9.71
C GLY A 285 7.95 20.09 -8.95
N VAL A 286 9.05 20.40 -8.27
CA VAL A 286 9.69 19.51 -7.31
C VAL A 286 9.21 19.83 -5.91
N LEU A 287 8.54 18.87 -5.27
CA LEU A 287 8.12 18.93 -3.88
C LEU A 287 9.27 18.46 -2.98
N HIS A 288 9.66 19.32 -2.04
CA HIS A 288 10.45 18.95 -0.88
C HIS A 288 9.52 18.64 0.29
N TRP A 289 9.62 17.42 0.81
CA TRP A 289 8.74 16.91 1.86
C TRP A 289 9.55 16.17 2.93
N GLU A 290 9.17 16.34 4.20
CA GLU A 290 9.80 15.63 5.32
C GLU A 290 8.84 14.58 5.88
N SER A 291 9.34 13.38 6.19
CA SER A 291 8.57 12.36 6.89
C SER A 291 8.17 12.80 8.29
N GLN A 292 7.41 11.98 9.02
CA GLN A 292 7.15 12.28 10.43
C GLN A 292 8.47 12.23 11.24
N PRO A 293 8.64 13.05 12.29
CA PRO A 293 9.88 13.12 13.08
C PRO A 293 10.35 11.79 13.68
N GLY A 294 9.45 10.83 13.91
CA GLY A 294 9.82 9.49 14.40
C GLY A 294 10.33 8.52 13.33
N GLN A 295 10.15 8.85 12.04
CA GLN A 295 10.43 7.96 10.93
C GLN A 295 11.87 8.14 10.41
N GLY A 296 12.64 7.05 10.45
CA GLY A 296 13.99 6.98 9.89
C GLY A 296 14.04 6.17 8.60
N LEU A 297 15.25 5.99 8.05
CA LEU A 297 15.43 5.32 6.76
C LEU A 297 14.93 3.87 6.76
N GLU A 298 14.99 3.16 7.90
CA GLU A 298 14.52 1.77 8.02
C GLU A 298 12.99 1.63 8.20
N ASP A 299 12.25 2.73 8.31
CA ASP A 299 10.79 2.69 8.45
C ASP A 299 10.14 2.11 7.18
N LYS A 300 9.13 1.25 7.35
CA LYS A 300 8.50 0.56 6.22
C LYS A 300 7.80 1.50 5.24
N TRP A 301 7.22 2.60 5.71
CA TRP A 301 6.60 3.59 4.83
C TRP A 301 7.66 4.38 4.08
N VAL A 302 8.72 4.79 4.78
CA VAL A 302 9.88 5.44 4.17
C VAL A 302 10.50 4.54 3.08
N GLN A 303 10.69 3.25 3.36
CA GLN A 303 11.18 2.29 2.37
C GLN A 303 10.21 2.08 1.20
N GLN A 304 8.90 2.09 1.44
CA GLN A 304 7.90 2.05 0.37
C GLN A 304 7.98 3.29 -0.53
N PHE A 305 8.20 4.46 0.07
CA PHE A 305 8.37 5.71 -0.67
C PHE A 305 9.67 5.75 -1.46
N ILE A 306 10.78 5.29 -0.87
CA ILE A 306 12.08 5.18 -1.56
C ILE A 306 11.99 4.19 -2.74
N CYS A 307 11.23 3.12 -2.60
CA CYS A 307 11.02 2.12 -3.66
C CYS A 307 9.86 2.46 -4.61
N HIS A 308 9.29 3.66 -4.52
CA HIS A 308 8.12 4.04 -5.32
C HIS A 308 8.47 4.09 -6.81
N ASP A 309 7.63 3.45 -7.63
CA ASP A 309 7.69 3.45 -9.09
C ASP A 309 6.36 3.97 -9.60
N GLU A 310 6.37 5.18 -10.15
CA GLU A 310 5.17 5.90 -10.61
C GLU A 310 4.43 5.18 -11.74
N ARG A 311 5.09 4.22 -12.40
CA ARG A 311 4.51 3.41 -13.49
C ARG A 311 3.69 2.23 -12.96
N ARG A 312 3.88 1.87 -11.69
CA ARG A 312 3.24 0.71 -11.06
C ARG A 312 2.17 1.13 -10.07
N ASN A 313 2.49 2.13 -9.25
CA ASN A 313 1.63 2.62 -8.19
C ASN A 313 1.60 4.15 -8.19
N HIS A 314 0.59 4.73 -7.58
CA HIS A 314 0.35 6.16 -7.60
C HIS A 314 0.31 6.76 -6.20
N ILE A 315 1.11 7.81 -5.99
CA ILE A 315 0.97 8.69 -4.83
C ILE A 315 0.25 9.95 -5.30
N TYR A 316 -1.00 10.12 -4.90
CA TYR A 316 -1.85 11.27 -5.23
C TYR A 316 -1.59 12.40 -4.23
N LEU A 317 -1.12 13.55 -4.70
CA LEU A 317 -0.83 14.71 -3.85
C LEU A 317 -2.04 15.64 -3.74
N PHE A 318 -2.52 15.79 -2.51
CA PHE A 318 -3.54 16.74 -2.09
C PHE A 318 -2.88 17.75 -1.15
N LEU A 319 -2.79 19.00 -1.58
CA LEU A 319 -2.04 20.03 -0.86
C LEU A 319 -2.94 21.21 -0.50
N ARG A 320 -2.71 21.77 0.69
CA ARG A 320 -3.28 23.06 1.10
C ARG A 320 -2.25 23.86 1.90
N THR A 321 -2.42 25.18 1.95
CA THR A 321 -1.59 26.08 2.76
C THR A 321 -2.35 26.65 3.96
N ASP A 322 -3.68 26.53 3.96
CA ASP A 322 -4.57 26.87 5.07
C ASP A 322 -4.99 25.60 5.84
N LYS A 323 -5.04 25.67 7.17
CA LYS A 323 -5.39 24.53 8.04
C LYS A 323 -6.88 24.19 8.01
N THR A 324 -7.74 25.11 7.60
CA THR A 324 -9.19 24.92 7.55
C THR A 324 -9.72 24.71 6.13
N GLY A 325 -8.93 25.09 5.12
CA GLY A 325 -9.29 24.95 3.70
C GLY A 325 -9.34 23.50 3.21
N GLU A 326 -9.96 23.33 2.05
CA GLU A 326 -9.95 22.09 1.27
C GLU A 326 -8.57 21.80 0.68
N TYR A 327 -8.37 20.58 0.18
CA TYR A 327 -7.10 20.21 -0.43
C TYR A 327 -7.17 20.31 -1.95
N THR A 328 -6.24 21.03 -2.56
CA THR A 328 -6.09 21.07 -4.01
C THR A 328 -5.34 19.83 -4.49
N TYR A 329 -5.89 19.11 -5.47
CA TYR A 329 -5.20 18.00 -6.10
C TYR A 329 -4.12 18.51 -7.06
N LEU A 330 -2.86 18.23 -6.78
CA LEU A 330 -1.72 18.72 -7.58
C LEU A 330 -1.19 17.72 -8.60
N GLY A 331 -1.66 16.46 -8.56
CA GLY A 331 -1.21 15.41 -9.45
C GLY A 331 -0.57 14.24 -8.73
N GLN A 332 0.06 13.37 -9.50
CA GLN A 332 0.75 12.20 -8.99
C GLN A 332 2.23 12.52 -8.69
N LEU A 333 2.82 11.81 -7.73
CA LEU A 333 4.23 11.95 -7.40
C LEU A 333 5.07 10.86 -8.04
N LYS A 334 6.22 11.30 -8.58
CA LYS A 334 7.34 10.48 -8.98
C LYS A 334 8.48 10.68 -8.00
N TYR A 335 9.05 9.58 -7.52
CA TYR A 335 10.21 9.62 -6.65
C TYR A 335 11.43 10.16 -7.41
N LEU A 336 12.14 11.14 -6.84
CA LEU A 336 13.42 11.61 -7.36
C LEU A 336 14.58 11.16 -6.47
N SER A 337 14.54 11.53 -5.19
CA SER A 337 15.61 11.23 -4.24
C SER A 337 15.14 11.42 -2.80
N HIS A 338 15.94 10.92 -1.85
CA HIS A 338 15.89 11.33 -0.44
C HIS A 338 17.31 11.68 0.04
N ASP A 339 17.41 12.35 1.18
CA ASP A 339 18.68 12.55 1.88
C ASP A 339 19.04 11.27 2.67
N PRO A 340 20.11 10.55 2.30
CA PRO A 340 20.49 9.30 2.96
C PRO A 340 21.19 9.53 4.31
N SER A 341 21.52 10.76 4.66
CA SER A 341 22.20 11.13 5.90
C SER A 341 21.27 11.75 6.94
N ARG A 342 20.08 12.19 6.51
CA ARG A 342 19.08 12.81 7.38
C ARG A 342 17.93 11.86 7.62
N GLU A 343 17.73 11.51 8.88
CA GLU A 343 16.66 10.65 9.35
C GLU A 343 15.97 11.28 10.57
N ARG A 344 14.71 10.91 10.82
CA ARG A 344 13.91 11.42 11.94
C ARG A 344 13.80 12.96 11.95
N PRO A 345 13.30 13.58 10.87
CA PRO A 345 12.63 12.97 9.71
C PRO A 345 13.54 12.78 8.48
N VAL A 346 13.15 11.84 7.60
CA VAL A 346 13.76 11.67 6.28
C VAL A 346 13.25 12.75 5.33
N CYS A 347 14.18 13.39 4.61
CA CYS A 347 13.88 14.41 3.62
C CYS A 347 13.75 13.78 2.23
N PHE A 348 12.64 14.03 1.56
CA PHE A 348 12.34 13.54 0.22
C PHE A 348 12.23 14.68 -0.80
N ARG A 349 12.61 14.37 -2.04
CA ARG A 349 12.29 15.15 -3.23
C ARG A 349 11.43 14.31 -4.17
N TRP A 350 10.28 14.88 -4.53
CA TRP A 350 9.32 14.28 -5.45
C TRP A 350 9.10 15.18 -6.65
N ARG A 351 9.03 14.62 -7.85
CA ARG A 351 8.50 15.33 -9.02
C ARG A 351 6.98 15.22 -8.98
N ILE A 352 6.29 16.35 -9.04
CA ILE A 352 4.86 16.38 -9.32
C ILE A 352 4.70 16.19 -10.83
N LEU A 353 4.03 15.11 -11.23
CA LEU A 353 3.74 14.84 -12.64
C LEU A 353 2.67 15.79 -13.16
N ASP A 354 2.71 16.06 -14.46
CA ASP A 354 1.77 16.96 -15.16
C ASP A 354 1.72 18.37 -14.53
N TRP A 355 2.89 18.89 -14.14
CA TRP A 355 3.04 20.20 -13.52
C TRP A 355 2.87 21.33 -14.54
N HIS A 356 1.65 21.84 -14.63
CA HIS A 356 1.23 22.95 -15.48
C HIS A 356 0.43 23.99 -14.69
N ILE A 357 0.84 24.25 -13.44
CA ILE A 357 0.07 25.10 -12.53
C ILE A 357 0.06 26.56 -13.01
N THR A 358 -1.12 27.18 -12.97
CA THR A 358 -1.27 28.59 -13.37
C THR A 358 -1.01 29.52 -12.20
N ARG A 359 -0.64 30.78 -12.51
CA ARG A 359 -0.51 31.83 -11.50
C ARG A 359 -1.80 32.04 -10.68
N GLU A 360 -2.95 32.00 -11.34
CA GLU A 360 -4.26 32.09 -10.68
C GLU A 360 -4.46 30.96 -9.65
N THR A 361 -4.08 29.73 -10.00
CA THR A 361 -4.14 28.58 -9.09
C THR A 361 -3.21 28.79 -7.90
N LEU A 362 -1.98 29.24 -8.12
CA LEU A 362 -1.02 29.52 -7.05
C LEU A 362 -1.51 30.60 -6.09
N GLU A 363 -2.08 31.69 -6.61
CA GLU A 363 -2.65 32.78 -5.82
C GLU A 363 -3.84 32.31 -4.98
N ARG A 364 -4.77 31.54 -5.57
CA ARG A 364 -5.90 30.93 -4.85
C ARG A 364 -5.44 30.00 -3.74
N MET A 365 -4.43 29.18 -4.00
CA MET A 365 -3.88 28.26 -3.01
C MET A 365 -3.00 28.95 -1.96
N GLY A 366 -2.63 30.21 -2.14
CA GLY A 366 -1.59 30.87 -1.33
C GLY A 366 -0.23 30.15 -1.38
N LEU A 367 0.02 29.34 -2.42
CA LEU A 367 1.23 28.53 -2.55
C LEU A 367 2.36 29.37 -3.15
N LYS A 368 3.41 29.60 -2.35
CA LYS A 368 4.62 30.29 -2.80
C LYS A 368 5.65 29.28 -3.28
N LEU A 369 6.00 29.36 -4.57
CA LEU A 369 7.02 28.51 -5.16
C LEU A 369 8.43 28.99 -4.80
N ARG A 370 9.38 28.07 -4.85
CA ARG A 370 10.81 28.31 -4.69
C ARG A 370 11.54 28.24 -6.03
N PRO A 371 12.70 28.90 -6.18
CA PRO A 371 13.51 28.78 -7.39
C PRO A 371 13.88 27.32 -7.70
N ALA A 372 13.90 26.97 -8.99
CA ALA A 372 14.16 25.61 -9.46
C ALA A 372 15.56 25.07 -9.06
N GLU A 373 16.54 25.93 -8.79
CA GLU A 373 17.89 25.47 -8.42
C GLU A 373 17.91 24.73 -7.08
N LEU A 374 16.93 24.98 -6.20
CA LEU A 374 16.80 24.27 -4.92
C LEU A 374 16.39 22.80 -5.08
N ALA A 375 15.95 22.37 -6.26
CA ALA A 375 15.58 20.97 -6.49
C ALA A 375 16.80 20.01 -6.46
N HIS A 376 18.03 20.53 -6.63
CA HIS A 376 19.24 19.73 -6.85
C HIS A 376 20.24 19.80 -5.69
N ASN A 377 20.01 20.72 -4.75
CA ASN A 377 20.73 20.84 -3.48
C ASN A 377 19.95 20.10 -2.41
#